data_AF-A0A2H0B841-F1
#
_entry.id   AF-A0A2H0B841-F1
#
_cell.length_a   1.000
_cell.length_b   1.000
_cell.length_c   1.000
_cell.angle_alpha   90.00
_cell.angle_beta   90.00
_cell.angle_gamma   90.00
#
_symmetry.space_group_name_H-M   'P 1'
#
loop_
_entity.id
_entity.type
_entity.pdbx_description
1 polymer ?
#
loop_
_entity_poly.entity_id
_entity_poly.type
_entity_poly.pdbx_seq_one_letter_code
_entity_poly.pdbx_strand_id
1 'polypeptide(L)'
;MTNLKPSLLFKELFQTYKIHKFILAIVVIVITASLAVPGYEQNHPKANINNFGEALWWSLVTVTAVGYGDHYPVSFGGRLVAVVLMFLGVTFTSTVVALVASYYASRKTQRDWIKVFQKLEDIEERLDKIDKKSEYLVKNGSETKTQND
;
A
#
# COMPACT_ATOMS: atom_id res chain seq x y z
N MET A 1 -3.43 19.37 22.99
CA MET A 1 -2.36 18.38 22.75
C MET A 1 -2.97 17.01 22.50
N THR A 2 -3.47 16.75 21.29
CA THR A 2 -4.03 15.43 20.93
C THR A 2 -2.96 14.59 20.25
N ASN A 3 -2.36 13.69 21.03
CA ASN A 3 -1.48 12.61 20.57
C ASN A 3 -2.26 11.63 19.70
N LEU A 4 -2.40 11.92 18.41
CA LEU A 4 -2.86 10.93 17.43
C LEU A 4 -1.69 10.01 17.11
N LYS A 5 -1.66 8.83 17.77
CA LYS A 5 -0.68 7.78 17.51
C LYS A 5 -0.69 7.43 16.01
N PRO A 6 0.46 7.39 15.32
CA PRO A 6 0.51 7.03 13.91
C PRO A 6 0.01 5.62 13.61
N SER A 7 -0.04 4.75 14.63
CA SER A 7 -0.64 3.41 14.57
C SER A 7 -2.16 3.41 14.36
N LEU A 8 -2.86 4.52 14.62
CA LEU A 8 -4.32 4.63 14.42
C LEU A 8 -4.66 4.94 12.95
N LEU A 9 -3.90 5.83 12.31
CA LEU A 9 -4.03 6.13 10.87
C LEU A 9 -3.74 4.90 9.99
N PHE A 10 -2.80 4.05 10.40
CA PHE A 10 -2.48 2.79 9.71
C PHE A 10 -3.57 1.72 9.85
N LYS A 11 -4.33 1.72 10.95
CA LYS A 11 -5.50 0.84 11.13
C LYS A 11 -6.72 1.30 10.32
N GLU A 12 -6.85 2.61 10.10
CA GLU A 12 -7.90 3.23 9.25
C GLU A 12 -7.60 3.09 7.75
N LEU A 13 -6.34 3.23 7.33
CA LEU A 13 -5.91 2.96 5.94
C LEU A 13 -6.04 1.46 5.59
N PHE A 14 -5.94 0.60 6.61
CA PHE A 14 -5.86 -0.85 6.52
C PHE A 14 -6.91 -1.50 7.42
N GLN A 15 -8.19 -1.28 7.11
CA GLN A 15 -9.24 -2.20 7.53
C GLN A 15 -8.85 -3.61 7.05
N THR A 16 -8.37 -4.46 7.95
CA THR A 16 -8.10 -5.89 7.75
C THR A 16 -9.22 -6.58 6.96
N TYR A 17 -10.46 -6.16 7.14
CA TYR A 17 -11.61 -6.71 6.42
C TYR A 17 -11.59 -6.49 4.89
N LYS A 18 -11.00 -5.41 4.35
CA LYS A 18 -11.10 -5.06 2.92
C LYS A 18 -10.17 -5.87 2.02
N ILE A 19 -8.92 -6.11 2.44
CA ILE A 19 -7.95 -6.86 1.62
C ILE A 19 -8.24 -8.35 1.64
N HIS A 20 -8.61 -8.89 2.81
CA HIS A 20 -9.02 -10.29 2.92
C HIS A 20 -10.28 -10.54 2.09
N LYS A 21 -11.24 -9.59 2.05
CA LYS A 21 -12.37 -9.63 1.13
C LYS A 21 -11.97 -9.55 -0.33
N PHE A 22 -10.99 -8.71 -0.68
CA PHE A 22 -10.51 -8.58 -2.05
C PHE A 22 -9.87 -9.89 -2.53
N ILE A 23 -9.02 -10.50 -1.72
CA ILE A 23 -8.43 -11.82 -1.99
C ILE A 23 -9.53 -12.88 -2.10
N LEU A 24 -10.49 -12.90 -1.15
CA LEU A 24 -11.60 -13.85 -1.18
C LEU A 24 -12.47 -13.66 -2.44
N ALA A 25 -12.72 -12.42 -2.86
CA ALA A 25 -13.46 -12.14 -4.10
C ALA A 25 -12.71 -12.67 -5.32
N ILE A 26 -11.39 -12.47 -5.40
CA ILE A 26 -10.57 -13.03 -6.49
C ILE A 26 -10.65 -14.55 -6.49
N VAL A 27 -10.52 -15.21 -5.33
CA VAL A 27 -10.63 -16.67 -5.22
C VAL A 27 -12.01 -17.14 -5.69
N VAL A 28 -13.09 -16.51 -5.24
CA VAL A 28 -14.45 -16.85 -5.69
C VAL A 28 -14.60 -16.67 -7.20
N ILE A 29 -14.07 -15.58 -7.76
CA ILE A 29 -14.15 -15.33 -9.20
C ILE A 29 -13.33 -16.35 -9.99
N VAL A 30 -12.13 -16.71 -9.53
CA VAL A 30 -11.29 -17.76 -10.15
C VAL A 30 -12.02 -19.10 -10.16
N ILE A 31 -12.61 -19.50 -9.03
CA ILE A 31 -13.37 -20.76 -8.95
C ILE A 31 -14.60 -20.71 -9.85
N THR A 32 -15.33 -19.59 -9.86
CA THR A 32 -16.51 -19.41 -10.71
C THR A 32 -16.14 -19.47 -12.19
N ALA A 33 -15.06 -18.81 -12.61
CA ALA A 33 -14.55 -18.86 -13.98
C ALA A 33 -14.12 -20.29 -14.35
N SER A 34 -13.46 -21.00 -13.44
CA SER A 34 -12.99 -22.38 -13.64
C SER A 34 -14.14 -23.38 -13.80
N LEU A 35 -15.31 -23.10 -13.21
CA LEU A 35 -16.53 -23.87 -13.43
C LEU A 35 -17.27 -23.45 -14.71
N ALA A 36 -17.29 -22.16 -15.03
CA ALA A 36 -18.06 -21.63 -16.16
C ALA A 36 -17.40 -21.90 -17.52
N VAL A 37 -16.07 -21.73 -17.62
CA VAL A 37 -15.34 -21.78 -18.90
C VAL A 37 -15.46 -23.14 -19.59
N PRO A 38 -15.27 -24.30 -18.92
CA PRO A 38 -15.51 -25.59 -19.56
C PRO A 38 -16.92 -25.72 -20.15
N GLY A 39 -17.95 -25.14 -19.51
CA GLY A 39 -19.32 -25.15 -20.02
C GLY A 39 -19.49 -24.38 -21.34
N TYR A 40 -18.75 -23.29 -21.52
CA TYR A 40 -18.74 -22.54 -22.78
C TYR A 40 -17.87 -23.21 -23.86
N GLU A 41 -16.82 -23.91 -23.45
CA GLU A 41 -15.83 -24.50 -24.36
C GLU A 41 -16.22 -25.91 -24.85
N GLN A 42 -17.11 -26.64 -24.16
CA GLN A 42 -17.53 -28.02 -24.48
C GLN A 42 -17.99 -28.24 -25.93
N ASN A 43 -18.57 -27.24 -26.58
CA ASN A 43 -19.12 -27.36 -27.94
C ASN A 43 -18.16 -26.87 -29.04
N HIS A 44 -16.94 -26.45 -28.68
CA HIS A 44 -15.98 -25.91 -29.64
C HIS A 44 -14.90 -26.94 -30.01
N PRO A 45 -14.75 -27.29 -31.30
CA PRO A 45 -13.81 -28.32 -31.75
C PRO A 45 -12.32 -27.93 -31.57
N LYS A 46 -12.05 -26.66 -31.27
CA LYS A 46 -10.70 -26.13 -31.00
C LYS A 46 -10.46 -25.86 -29.52
N ALA A 47 -11.41 -26.19 -28.65
CA ALA A 47 -11.26 -26.00 -27.22
C ALA A 47 -10.18 -26.94 -26.67
N ASN A 48 -9.31 -26.39 -25.83
CA ASN A 48 -8.31 -27.15 -25.08
C ASN A 48 -8.53 -27.06 -23.57
N ILE A 49 -9.68 -26.54 -23.12
CA ILE A 49 -10.11 -26.52 -21.72
C ILE A 49 -11.33 -27.44 -21.59
N ASN A 50 -11.12 -28.66 -21.12
CA ASN A 50 -12.12 -29.72 -21.12
C ASN A 50 -12.62 -30.06 -19.71
N ASN A 51 -11.86 -29.73 -18.68
CA ASN A 51 -12.22 -30.03 -17.28
C ASN A 51 -11.91 -28.84 -16.35
N PHE A 52 -12.42 -28.94 -15.12
CA PHE A 52 -12.24 -27.92 -14.10
C PHE A 52 -10.75 -27.69 -13.74
N GLY A 53 -9.93 -28.75 -13.74
CA GLY A 53 -8.51 -28.64 -13.39
C GLY A 53 -7.72 -27.80 -14.39
N GLU A 54 -7.94 -28.03 -15.68
CA GLU A 54 -7.36 -27.24 -16.78
C GLU A 54 -7.84 -25.78 -16.73
N ALA A 55 -9.13 -25.57 -16.46
CA ALA A 55 -9.70 -24.24 -16.33
C ALA A 55 -9.17 -23.48 -15.10
N LEU A 56 -8.91 -24.18 -13.99
CA LEU A 56 -8.32 -23.62 -12.78
C LEU A 56 -6.88 -23.21 -13.01
N TRP A 57 -6.09 -24.08 -13.63
CA TRP A 57 -4.72 -23.78 -14.03
C TRP A 57 -4.68 -22.54 -14.93
N TRP A 58 -5.48 -22.53 -16.00
CA TRP A 58 -5.59 -21.39 -16.90
C TRP A 58 -6.00 -20.10 -16.18
N SER A 59 -7.00 -20.16 -15.29
CA SER A 59 -7.49 -18.99 -14.55
C SER A 59 -6.41 -18.41 -13.63
N LEU A 60 -5.64 -19.25 -12.95
CA LEU A 60 -4.52 -18.81 -12.10
C LEU A 60 -3.41 -18.16 -12.91
N VAL A 61 -2.99 -18.79 -14.01
CA VAL A 61 -1.96 -18.29 -14.93
C VAL A 61 -2.39 -16.95 -15.57
N THR A 62 -3.69 -16.78 -15.81
CA THR A 62 -4.26 -15.54 -16.37
C THR A 62 -4.33 -14.42 -15.33
N VAL A 63 -4.85 -14.67 -14.13
CA VAL A 63 -4.93 -13.67 -13.05
C VAL A 63 -3.56 -13.22 -12.59
N THR A 64 -2.57 -14.10 -12.60
CA THR A 64 -1.17 -13.75 -12.30
C THR A 64 -0.44 -13.10 -13.48
N ALA A 65 -1.10 -12.96 -14.63
CA ALA A 65 -0.55 -12.41 -15.88
C ALA A 65 0.69 -13.15 -16.42
N VAL A 66 0.85 -14.44 -16.08
CA VAL A 66 1.95 -15.28 -16.59
C VAL A 66 1.69 -15.69 -18.05
N GLY A 67 0.49 -16.18 -18.34
CA GLY A 67 0.02 -16.44 -19.72
C GLY A 67 0.86 -17.42 -20.54
N TYR A 68 1.05 -18.66 -20.08
CA TYR A 68 1.80 -19.68 -20.83
C TYR A 68 1.24 -19.98 -22.24
N GLY A 69 -0.08 -19.86 -22.41
CA GLY A 69 -0.75 -20.09 -23.70
C GLY A 69 -1.00 -21.56 -24.04
N ASP A 70 -0.75 -22.46 -23.10
CA ASP A 70 -1.05 -23.90 -23.16
C ASP A 70 -2.55 -24.20 -23.16
N HIS A 71 -3.31 -23.47 -22.33
CA HIS A 71 -4.77 -23.50 -22.26
C HIS A 71 -5.34 -22.10 -22.50
N TYR A 72 -6.43 -21.98 -23.25
CA TYR A 72 -7.11 -20.69 -23.48
C TYR A 72 -8.53 -20.88 -24.03
N PRO A 73 -9.48 -19.99 -23.65
CA PRO A 73 -10.84 -20.05 -24.18
C PRO A 73 -10.89 -19.63 -25.65
N VAL A 74 -11.56 -20.42 -26.48
CA VAL A 74 -11.79 -20.13 -27.89
C VAL A 74 -13.22 -19.67 -28.17
N SER A 75 -14.16 -20.02 -27.29
CA SER A 75 -15.56 -19.63 -27.37
C SER A 75 -15.74 -18.13 -27.11
N PHE A 76 -16.83 -17.55 -27.62
CA PHE A 76 -17.18 -16.16 -27.32
C PHE A 76 -17.44 -15.95 -25.82
N GLY A 77 -18.18 -16.87 -25.18
CA GLY A 77 -18.47 -16.81 -23.75
C GLY A 77 -17.23 -16.93 -22.87
N GLY A 78 -16.34 -17.87 -23.18
CA GLY A 78 -15.06 -18.05 -22.48
C GLY A 78 -14.14 -16.83 -22.63
N ARG A 79 -14.13 -16.20 -23.80
CA ARG A 79 -13.36 -14.95 -24.02
C ARG A 79 -13.89 -13.77 -23.20
N LEU A 80 -15.21 -13.65 -23.05
CA LEU A 80 -15.78 -12.62 -22.16
C LEU A 80 -15.34 -12.83 -20.71
N VAL A 81 -15.35 -14.07 -20.22
CA VAL A 81 -14.83 -14.41 -18.88
C VAL A 81 -13.33 -14.09 -18.79
N ALA A 82 -12.55 -14.40 -19.82
CA ALA A 82 -11.12 -14.10 -19.88
C ALA A 82 -10.84 -12.60 -19.73
N VAL A 83 -11.59 -11.74 -20.44
CA VAL A 83 -11.43 -10.28 -20.35
C VAL A 83 -11.64 -9.79 -18.90
N VAL A 84 -12.67 -10.31 -18.22
CA VAL A 84 -12.92 -9.97 -16.80
C VAL A 84 -11.75 -10.43 -15.91
N LEU A 85 -11.24 -11.65 -16.11
CA LEU A 85 -10.07 -12.16 -15.37
C LEU A 85 -8.80 -11.33 -15.62
N MET A 86 -8.60 -10.84 -16.84
CA MET A 86 -7.44 -9.99 -17.16
C MET A 86 -7.49 -8.66 -16.40
N PHE A 87 -8.64 -7.99 -16.35
CA PHE A 87 -8.80 -6.78 -15.54
C PHE A 87 -8.55 -7.05 -14.05
N LEU A 88 -9.05 -8.18 -13.54
CA LEU A 88 -8.80 -8.60 -12.16
C LEU A 88 -7.30 -8.81 -11.89
N GLY A 89 -6.58 -9.46 -12.79
CA GLY A 89 -5.13 -9.64 -12.67
C GLY A 89 -4.37 -8.32 -12.60
N VAL A 90 -4.70 -7.35 -13.45
CA VAL A 90 -4.10 -6.01 -13.41
C VAL A 90 -4.37 -5.31 -12.07
N THR A 91 -5.62 -5.34 -11.59
CA THR A 91 -5.97 -4.73 -10.30
C THR A 91 -5.28 -5.42 -9.12
N PHE A 92 -5.11 -6.74 -9.17
CA PHE A 92 -4.42 -7.51 -8.15
C PHE A 92 -2.94 -7.12 -8.06
N THR A 93 -2.21 -7.19 -9.19
CA THR A 93 -0.80 -6.81 -9.24
C THR A 93 -0.58 -5.35 -8.84
N SER A 94 -1.44 -4.44 -9.30
CA SER A 94 -1.39 -3.02 -8.92
C SER A 94 -1.57 -2.81 -7.41
N THR A 95 -2.47 -3.58 -6.79
CA THR A 95 -2.71 -3.52 -5.35
C THR A 95 -1.49 -3.99 -4.56
N VAL A 96 -0.83 -5.07 -5.02
CA VAL A 96 0.41 -5.57 -4.39
C VAL A 96 1.52 -4.51 -4.48
N VAL A 97 1.72 -3.89 -5.65
CA VAL A 97 2.72 -2.83 -5.84
C VAL A 97 2.41 -1.63 -4.94
N ALA A 98 1.15 -1.19 -4.90
CA ALA A 98 0.73 -0.07 -4.05
C ALA A 98 0.93 -0.35 -2.56
N LEU A 99 0.68 -1.59 -2.12
CA LEU A 99 0.93 -2.03 -0.75
C LEU A 99 2.40 -1.90 -0.38
N VAL A 100 3.29 -2.43 -1.23
CA VAL A 100 4.74 -2.34 -1.00
C VAL A 100 5.18 -0.87 -0.98
N ALA A 101 4.75 -0.06 -1.96
CA ALA A 101 5.06 1.35 -2.02
C ALA A 101 4.60 2.11 -0.76
N SER A 102 3.37 1.85 -0.30
CA SER A 102 2.80 2.45 0.92
C SER A 102 3.59 2.06 2.17
N TYR A 103 4.02 0.80 2.27
CA TYR A 103 4.86 0.33 3.38
C TYR A 103 6.17 1.12 3.48
N TYR A 104 6.87 1.31 2.36
CA TYR A 104 8.12 2.07 2.34
C TYR A 104 7.91 3.57 2.52
N ALA A 105 6.90 4.17 1.87
CA ALA A 105 6.57 5.59 2.00
C ALA A 105 6.25 5.97 3.45
N SER A 106 5.51 5.11 4.15
CA SER A 106 5.15 5.33 5.55
C SER A 106 6.36 5.26 6.47
N ARG A 107 7.28 4.32 6.24
CA ARG A 107 8.56 4.22 6.98
C ARG A 107 9.43 5.46 6.79
N LYS A 108 9.49 5.99 5.56
CA LYS A 108 10.23 7.22 5.26
C LYS A 108 9.64 8.43 5.98
N THR A 109 8.32 8.59 5.87
CA THR A 109 7.58 9.68 6.53
C THR A 109 7.78 9.67 8.05
N GLN A 110 7.73 8.50 8.70
CA GLN A 110 8.00 8.38 10.14
C GLN A 110 9.42 8.84 10.52
N ARG A 111 10.43 8.45 9.74
CA ARG A 111 11.82 8.86 10.00
C ARG A 111 12.02 10.37 9.85
N ASP A 112 11.36 10.97 8.87
CA ASP A 112 11.45 12.41 8.63
C ASP A 112 10.79 13.21 9.76
N TRP A 113 9.63 12.77 10.27
CA TRP A 113 9.00 13.38 11.44
C TRP A 113 9.88 13.33 12.69
N ILE A 114 10.52 12.18 12.95
CA ILE A 114 11.45 12.05 14.10
C ILE A 114 12.60 13.05 13.98
N LYS A 115 13.16 13.26 12.79
CA LYS A 115 14.22 14.26 12.56
C LYS A 115 13.72 15.69 12.78
N VAL A 116 12.47 15.99 12.42
CA VAL A 116 11.88 17.31 12.68
C VAL A 116 11.76 17.55 14.18
N PHE A 117 11.25 16.58 14.95
CA PHE A 117 11.15 16.72 16.40
C PHE A 117 12.52 16.89 17.07
N GLN A 118 13.54 16.13 16.64
CA GLN A 118 14.91 16.31 17.12
C GLN A 118 15.47 17.71 16.82
N LYS A 119 15.16 18.27 15.65
CA LYS A 119 15.56 19.63 15.31
C LYS A 119 14.83 20.68 16.14
N LEU A 120 13.55 20.46 16.47
CA LEU A 120 12.78 21.37 17.32
C LEU A 120 13.35 21.41 18.74
N GLU A 121 13.71 20.25 19.30
CA GLU A 121 14.33 20.15 20.63
C GLU A 121 15.71 20.85 20.67
N ASP A 122 16.54 20.68 19.63
CA ASP A 122 17.83 21.41 19.50
C ASP A 122 17.63 22.93 19.35
N ILE A 123 16.57 23.38 18.67
CA ILE A 123 16.23 24.80 18.54
C ILE A 123 15.80 25.37 19.89
N GLU A 124 14.94 24.67 20.63
CA GLU A 124 14.47 25.09 21.95
C GLU A 124 15.63 25.24 22.94
N GLU A 125 16.56 24.28 22.97
CA GLU A 125 17.77 24.36 23.81
C GLU A 125 18.66 25.57 23.46
N ARG A 126 18.77 25.91 22.17
CA ARG A 126 19.52 27.10 21.71
C ARG A 126 18.84 28.40 22.13
N LEU A 127 17.50 28.46 22.09
CA LEU A 127 16.75 29.64 22.53
C LEU A 127 16.96 29.89 24.03
N ASP A 128 16.89 28.85 24.86
CA ASP A 128 17.16 28.94 26.31
C ASP A 128 18.57 29.45 26.61
N LYS A 129 19.58 29.01 25.84
CA LYS A 129 20.97 29.49 25.99
C LYS A 129 21.12 30.96 25.63
N ILE A 130 20.41 31.42 24.59
CA ILE A 130 20.43 32.83 24.18
C ILE A 130 19.77 33.70 25.25
N ASP A 131 18.63 33.26 25.79
CA ASP A 131 17.88 34.01 26.79
C ASP A 131 18.70 34.22 28.08
N LYS A 132 19.27 33.13 28.62
CA LYS A 132 20.19 33.19 29.78
C LYS A 132 21.40 34.09 29.55
N LYS A 133 21.96 34.08 28.33
CA LYS A 133 23.09 34.95 27.99
C LYS A 133 22.66 36.42 27.94
N SER A 134 21.46 36.72 27.46
CA SER A 134 20.94 38.08 27.41
C SER A 134 20.72 38.65 28.82
N GLU A 135 20.12 37.87 29.73
CA GLU A 135 19.91 38.28 31.13
C GLU A 135 21.24 38.54 31.85
N TYR A 136 22.23 37.68 31.63
CA TYR A 136 23.57 37.86 32.16
C TYR A 136 24.21 39.18 31.69
N LEU A 137 24.10 39.48 30.39
CA LEU A 137 24.65 40.70 29.81
C LEU A 137 23.93 41.96 30.31
N VAL A 138 22.62 41.91 30.50
CA VAL A 138 21.84 43.03 31.06
C VAL A 138 22.26 43.30 32.50
N LYS A 139 22.39 42.26 33.33
CA LYS A 139 22.81 42.39 34.72
C LYS A 139 24.21 42.99 34.85
N ASN A 140 25.21 42.42 34.16
CA ASN A 140 26.58 42.95 34.22
C ASN A 140 26.71 44.35 33.59
N GLY A 141 25.95 44.63 32.52
CA GLY A 141 25.92 45.96 31.90
C GLY A 141 25.38 47.04 32.83
N SER A 142 24.42 46.71 33.69
CA SER A 142 23.88 47.63 34.70
C SER A 142 24.86 47.85 35.87
N GLU A 143 25.59 46.83 36.32
CA GLU A 143 26.61 46.97 37.38
C GLU A 143 27.82 47.82 36.94
N THR A 144 28.20 47.75 35.66
CA THR A 144 29.35 48.49 35.13
C THR A 144 29.07 50.00 34.94
N LYS A 145 27.80 50.40 34.78
CA LYS A 145 27.42 51.83 34.70
C LYS A 145 27.42 52.50 36.07
N THR A 146 26.95 51.81 37.11
CA THR A 146 26.91 52.32 38.50
C THR A 146 28.29 52.47 39.14
N GLN A 147 29.34 51.89 38.55
CA GLN A 147 30.72 51.98 39.04
C GLN A 147 31.53 53.12 38.39
N ASN A 148 30.99 53.75 37.33
CA ASN A 148 31.63 54.82 36.56
C ASN A 148 30.90 56.18 36.67
N ASP A 149 29.77 56.24 37.39
CA ASP A 149 29.09 57.46 37.85
C ASP A 149 29.43 57.73 39.33
#